data_AF-A0A644X4N7-F1
#
_entry.id   AF-A0A644X4N7-F1
#
_cell.length_a   1.000
_cell.length_b   1.000
_cell.length_c   1.000
_cell.angle_alpha   90.00
_cell.angle_beta   90.00
_cell.angle_gamma   90.00
#
_symmetry.space_group_name_H-M   'P 1'
#
loop_
_entity.id
_entity.type
_entity.pdbx_description
1 polymer ?
#
loop_
_entity_poly.entity_id
_entity_poly.type
_entity_poly.pdbx_seq_one_letter_code
_entity_poly.pdbx_strand_id
1 'polypeptide(L)'
;MADGRTIYVRKSPLPSFSSCSIKPLVFTNGQYIYHKYGLHCTTAVVIEADGTQRHVPTEVYSENGKWYARINAMTNSTYALIQNSVNFTDTTGGWYDALVTEMASREIISGIGDNMFAGERAITRAEFAAIIVRALGLPADGTAAFTDVVSNAWYYGAVGTGFKYGIVGGKGDRIFDPSANITREEAMVMVARAAKLCGMDTTIDSREMGLYGFEDASGISS
;
A
#
# COMPACT_ATOMS: atom_id res chain seq x y z
N MET A 1 40.10 7.51 -0.55
CA MET A 1 39.21 8.38 -1.35
C MET A 1 37.84 7.72 -1.36
N ALA A 2 36.89 8.35 -0.70
CA ALA A 2 35.55 7.84 -0.45
C ALA A 2 34.70 7.98 -1.73
N ASP A 3 34.50 6.89 -2.46
CA ASP A 3 33.63 6.86 -3.63
C ASP A 3 32.17 6.65 -3.13
N GLY A 4 31.43 7.75 -3.09
CA GLY A 4 30.12 7.87 -2.46
C GLY A 4 29.02 7.05 -3.14
N ARG A 5 28.82 5.81 -2.70
CA ARG A 5 27.83 4.89 -3.27
C ARG A 5 27.18 4.00 -2.21
N THR A 6 26.37 4.58 -1.33
CA THR A 6 25.68 3.84 -0.26
C THR A 6 24.24 4.34 -0.12
N ILE A 7 23.27 3.43 -0.25
CA ILE A 7 21.89 3.66 0.18
C ILE A 7 21.76 3.11 1.59
N TYR A 8 21.47 3.99 2.54
CA TYR A 8 21.34 3.58 3.95
C TYR A 8 19.87 3.27 4.24
N VAL A 9 19.63 2.08 4.80
CA VAL A 9 18.30 1.66 5.25
C VAL A 9 18.10 2.16 6.67
N ARG A 10 17.14 3.07 6.86
CA ARG A 10 16.71 3.50 8.20
C ARG A 10 15.40 2.80 8.54
N LYS A 11 15.41 1.98 9.58
CA LYS A 11 14.19 1.45 10.20
C LYS A 11 13.62 2.53 11.13
N SER A 12 12.39 2.97 10.87
CA SER A 12 11.63 3.83 11.79
C SER A 12 10.41 3.07 12.31
N PRO A 13 10.17 3.01 13.64
CA PRO A 13 8.89 2.55 14.15
C PRO A 13 7.77 3.53 13.74
N LEU A 14 6.54 3.02 13.60
CA LEU A 14 5.35 3.85 13.43
C LEU A 14 5.25 4.90 14.56
N PRO A 15 4.69 6.09 14.29
CA PRO A 15 4.69 7.18 15.26
C PRO A 15 3.74 6.87 16.43
N SER A 16 4.31 6.45 17.56
CA SER A 16 3.75 6.76 18.87
C SER A 16 4.88 7.06 19.87
N PHE A 17 5.00 8.34 20.19
CA PHE A 17 5.55 8.98 21.39
C PHE A 17 7.00 8.71 21.86
N SER A 18 7.67 9.83 22.08
CA SER A 18 8.72 10.05 23.08
C SER A 18 10.13 9.56 22.74
N SER A 19 10.97 10.54 22.42
CA SER A 19 12.44 10.59 22.54
C SER A 19 13.14 9.26 22.80
N CYS A 20 13.73 8.66 21.77
CA CYS A 20 14.84 7.74 22.01
C CYS A 20 15.86 7.78 20.87
N SER A 21 17.02 8.33 21.21
CA SER A 21 18.26 8.24 20.43
C SER A 21 18.69 6.78 20.42
N ILE A 22 18.58 6.07 19.29
CA ILE A 22 19.01 4.66 19.20
C ILE A 22 19.74 4.38 17.88
N LYS A 23 20.90 3.74 18.06
CA LYS A 23 21.95 3.32 17.12
C LYS A 23 21.45 2.37 16.01
N PRO A 24 22.14 2.32 14.85
CA PRO A 24 21.77 1.45 13.73
C PRO A 24 21.92 -0.04 14.06
N LEU A 25 21.00 -0.84 13.52
CA LEU A 25 21.00 -2.30 13.63
C LEU A 25 22.06 -2.93 12.72
N VAL A 26 22.75 -3.93 13.27
CA VAL A 26 23.76 -4.77 12.62
C VAL A 26 23.06 -5.90 11.85
N PHE A 27 23.42 -6.09 10.58
CA PHE A 27 23.06 -7.29 9.81
C PHE A 27 24.27 -8.23 9.76
N THR A 28 24.11 -9.44 10.27
CA THR A 28 25.11 -10.50 10.14
C THR A 28 25.04 -11.07 8.72
N ASN A 29 26.19 -11.09 8.04
CA ASN A 29 26.43 -11.61 6.66
C ASN A 29 25.99 -10.69 5.50
N GLY A 30 26.45 -9.43 5.54
CA GLY A 30 26.18 -8.41 4.53
C GLY A 30 26.70 -8.73 3.13
N GLN A 31 25.82 -9.26 2.28
CA GLN A 31 26.01 -9.28 0.83
C GLN A 31 24.91 -8.45 0.15
N TYR A 32 25.35 -7.43 -0.58
CA TYR A 32 24.53 -6.40 -1.23
C TYR A 32 24.53 -6.63 -2.75
N ILE A 33 23.37 -6.55 -3.40
CA ILE A 33 23.23 -6.70 -4.87
C ILE A 33 22.96 -5.31 -5.49
N TYR A 34 23.66 -5.00 -6.60
CA TYR A 34 23.74 -3.70 -7.31
C TYR A 34 23.24 -3.80 -8.77
N HIS A 35 22.95 -2.65 -9.43
CA HIS A 35 23.29 -2.45 -10.86
C HIS A 35 23.58 -0.98 -11.26
N LYS A 36 24.32 -0.82 -12.38
CA LYS A 36 25.14 0.36 -12.82
C LYS A 36 24.45 1.37 -13.76
N TYR A 37 23.16 1.26 -14.06
CA TYR A 37 22.50 2.13 -15.05
C TYR A 37 21.09 2.50 -14.62
N GLY A 38 20.83 3.78 -14.30
CA GLY A 38 19.49 4.41 -14.34
C GLY A 38 18.34 3.80 -13.55
N LEU A 39 18.60 2.80 -12.70
CA LEU A 39 17.58 1.96 -12.10
C LEU A 39 17.52 2.30 -10.60
N HIS A 40 16.60 3.23 -10.27
CA HIS A 40 16.24 3.59 -8.89
C HIS A 40 15.42 2.45 -8.28
N CYS A 41 15.84 1.92 -7.12
CA CYS A 41 15.02 0.99 -6.33
C CYS A 41 13.60 1.54 -6.23
N THR A 42 12.60 0.74 -6.62
CA THR A 42 11.22 1.17 -6.58
C THR A 42 10.63 0.93 -5.19
N THR A 43 10.92 -0.23 -4.60
CA THR A 43 10.32 -0.63 -3.33
C THR A 43 11.11 -1.70 -2.59
N ALA A 44 10.88 -1.84 -1.29
CA ALA A 44 11.30 -3.00 -0.52
C ALA A 44 10.23 -4.09 -0.56
N VAL A 45 10.69 -5.34 -0.54
CA VAL A 45 9.85 -6.52 -0.40
C VAL A 45 10.33 -7.41 0.73
N VAL A 46 9.40 -8.14 1.34
CA VAL A 46 9.70 -9.31 2.16
C VAL A 46 9.53 -10.54 1.29
N ILE A 47 10.48 -11.48 1.37
CA ILE A 47 10.32 -12.83 0.83
C ILE A 47 9.80 -13.70 1.97
N GLU A 48 8.58 -14.20 1.82
CA GLU A 48 7.93 -15.08 2.79
C GLU A 48 8.45 -16.52 2.65
N ALA A 49 8.16 -17.37 3.63
CA ALA A 49 8.69 -18.75 3.68
C ALA A 49 8.20 -19.64 2.52
N ASP A 50 7.06 -19.29 1.91
CA ASP A 50 6.50 -19.97 0.74
C ASP A 50 7.12 -19.49 -0.59
N GLY A 51 8.07 -18.55 -0.54
CA GLY A 51 8.72 -17.96 -1.71
C GLY A 51 7.91 -16.82 -2.35
N THR A 52 6.75 -16.48 -1.81
CA THR A 52 6.00 -15.29 -2.25
C THR A 52 6.69 -14.02 -1.78
N GLN A 53 6.49 -12.94 -2.52
CA GLN A 53 7.00 -11.63 -2.16
C GLN A 53 5.86 -10.67 -1.83
N ARG A 54 6.11 -9.82 -0.86
CA ARG A 54 5.14 -8.83 -0.39
C ARG A 54 5.79 -7.45 -0.36
N HIS A 55 5.13 -6.50 -1.02
CA HIS A 55 5.44 -5.08 -0.94
C HIS A 55 5.53 -4.60 0.52
N VAL A 56 6.50 -3.73 0.77
CA VAL A 56 6.60 -2.99 2.03
C VAL A 56 6.65 -1.50 1.73
N PRO A 57 5.83 -0.67 2.40
CA PRO A 57 5.85 0.77 2.24
C PRO A 57 7.27 1.32 2.33
N THR A 58 7.72 1.91 1.23
CA THR A 58 9.09 2.37 1.08
C THR A 58 9.11 3.77 0.52
N GLU A 59 9.76 4.68 1.23
CA GLU A 59 10.05 6.02 0.77
C GLU A 59 11.49 6.06 0.26
N VAL A 60 11.65 6.38 -1.02
CA VAL A 60 12.95 6.54 -1.67
C VAL A 60 13.22 8.02 -1.81
N TYR A 61 14.32 8.50 -1.22
CA TYR A 61 14.65 9.92 -1.19
C TYR A 61 16.15 10.13 -1.40
N SER A 62 16.56 11.34 -1.76
CA SER A 62 17.97 11.69 -1.86
C SER A 62 18.32 12.80 -0.88
N GLU A 63 19.49 12.70 -0.27
CA GLU A 63 20.03 13.69 0.65
C GLU A 63 21.55 13.76 0.46
N ASN A 64 22.08 14.97 0.22
CA ASN A 64 23.51 15.19 -0.03
C ASN A 64 24.08 14.32 -1.17
N GLY A 65 23.32 14.15 -2.25
CA GLY A 65 23.73 13.35 -3.42
C GLY A 65 23.75 11.83 -3.18
N LYS A 66 23.30 11.37 -1.99
CA LYS A 66 23.13 9.95 -1.68
C LYS A 66 21.66 9.60 -1.66
N TRP A 67 21.31 8.44 -2.21
CA TRP A 67 19.97 7.91 -2.15
C TRP A 67 19.75 7.15 -0.85
N TYR A 68 18.53 7.14 -0.35
CA TYR A 68 18.11 6.46 0.88
C TYR A 68 16.78 5.77 0.62
N ALA A 69 16.58 4.63 1.27
CA ALA A 69 15.30 3.93 1.30
C ALA A 69 14.85 3.80 2.75
N ARG A 70 13.72 4.41 3.09
CA ARG A 70 13.08 4.29 4.40
C ARG A 70 11.96 3.27 4.29
N ILE A 71 12.14 2.15 4.97
CA ILE A 71 11.18 1.06 5.00
C ILE A 71 10.29 1.26 6.21
N ASN A 72 8.99 1.38 5.98
CA ASN A 72 7.98 1.47 7.02
C ASN A 72 7.22 0.15 7.07
N ALA A 73 7.54 -0.67 8.06
CA ALA A 73 6.98 -1.99 8.24
C ALA A 73 6.39 -2.16 9.64
N MET A 74 5.24 -2.80 9.71
CA MET A 74 4.59 -3.17 10.98
C MET A 74 5.16 -4.45 11.59
N THR A 75 5.95 -5.21 10.83
CA THR A 75 6.55 -6.49 11.24
C THR A 75 8.09 -6.44 11.17
N ASN A 76 8.75 -7.43 11.76
CA ASN A 76 10.20 -7.61 11.66
C ASN A 76 10.49 -8.79 10.72
N SER A 77 11.03 -8.50 9.53
CA SER A 77 11.43 -9.51 8.55
C SER A 77 12.77 -9.15 7.90
N THR A 78 13.26 -10.05 7.05
CA THR A 78 14.32 -9.74 6.09
C THR A 78 13.72 -8.99 4.91
N TYR A 79 14.30 -7.86 4.55
CA TYR A 79 13.85 -7.01 3.46
C TYR A 79 14.86 -7.02 2.31
N ALA A 80 14.36 -7.10 1.08
CA ALA A 80 15.13 -6.89 -0.12
C ALA A 80 14.65 -5.62 -0.82
N LEU A 81 15.58 -4.79 -1.31
CA LEU A 81 15.26 -3.68 -2.19
C LEU A 81 15.19 -4.21 -3.61
N ILE A 82 14.06 -4.01 -4.27
CA ILE A 82 13.84 -4.45 -5.65
C ILE A 82 13.57 -3.26 -6.55
N GLN A 83 13.75 -3.53 -7.83
CA GLN A 83 13.26 -2.66 -8.87
C GLN A 83 12.38 -3.45 -9.81
N ASN A 84 11.20 -2.90 -10.03
CA ASN A 84 10.24 -3.41 -10.97
C ASN A 84 9.78 -2.22 -11.83
N SER A 85 9.74 -2.43 -13.15
CA SER A 85 9.28 -1.44 -14.12
C SER A 85 8.10 -2.04 -14.85
N VAL A 86 6.92 -1.49 -14.61
CA VAL A 86 5.66 -1.94 -15.19
C VAL A 86 5.11 -0.80 -16.02
N ASN A 87 4.63 -1.09 -17.22
CA ASN A 87 3.95 -0.12 -18.07
C ASN A 87 2.71 -0.78 -18.65
N PHE A 88 1.64 -0.03 -18.81
CA PHE A 88 0.40 -0.51 -19.41
C PHE A 88 0.10 0.25 -20.69
N THR A 89 -0.29 -0.49 -21.73
CA THR A 89 -0.52 0.07 -23.06
C THR A 89 -1.83 0.84 -23.14
N ASP A 90 -2.82 0.47 -22.32
CA ASP A 90 -4.14 1.09 -22.25
C ASP A 90 -4.20 2.32 -21.34
N THR A 91 -3.17 2.57 -20.52
CA THR A 91 -3.09 3.76 -19.67
C THR A 91 -2.29 4.90 -20.28
N THR A 92 -1.50 4.62 -21.32
CA THR A 92 -0.52 5.55 -21.90
C THR A 92 -1.19 6.87 -22.31
N GLY A 93 -0.71 7.98 -21.74
CA GLY A 93 -1.23 9.33 -22.02
C GLY A 93 -2.51 9.70 -21.26
N GLY A 94 -3.05 8.79 -20.45
CA GLY A 94 -4.13 9.07 -19.50
C GLY A 94 -3.66 9.82 -18.25
N TRP A 95 -4.58 10.50 -17.58
CA TRP A 95 -4.25 11.27 -16.36
C TRP A 95 -3.78 10.38 -15.19
N TYR A 96 -4.14 9.10 -15.20
CA TYR A 96 -3.78 8.12 -14.17
C TYR A 96 -2.58 7.24 -14.53
N ASP A 97 -1.98 7.43 -15.70
CA ASP A 97 -0.89 6.59 -16.23
C ASP A 97 0.30 6.48 -15.25
N ALA A 98 0.79 7.64 -14.81
CA ALA A 98 1.91 7.72 -13.87
C ALA A 98 1.58 7.09 -12.51
N LEU A 99 0.34 7.27 -12.02
CA LEU A 99 -0.09 6.72 -10.73
C LEU A 99 -0.21 5.20 -10.78
N VAL A 100 -0.80 4.66 -11.84
CA VAL A 100 -0.95 3.22 -12.03
C VAL A 100 0.41 2.56 -12.23
N THR A 101 1.27 3.15 -13.06
CA THR A 101 2.63 2.68 -13.27
C THR A 101 3.44 2.66 -11.96
N GLU A 102 3.34 3.71 -11.14
CA GLU A 102 4.01 3.77 -9.84
C GLU A 102 3.46 2.76 -8.82
N MET A 103 2.15 2.56 -8.77
CA MET A 103 1.56 1.56 -7.87
C MET A 103 1.91 0.13 -8.32
N ALA A 104 1.93 -0.13 -9.63
CA ALA A 104 2.26 -1.45 -10.17
C ALA A 104 3.76 -1.77 -10.03
N SER A 105 4.62 -0.78 -10.22
CA SER A 105 6.07 -0.91 -9.99
C SER A 105 6.40 -1.21 -8.52
N ARG A 106 5.53 -0.78 -7.60
CA ARG A 106 5.58 -1.13 -6.16
C ARG A 106 4.90 -2.45 -5.83
N GLU A 107 4.38 -3.17 -6.81
CA GLU A 107 3.59 -4.39 -6.64
C GLU A 107 2.27 -4.20 -5.89
N ILE A 108 1.80 -2.96 -5.68
CA ILE A 108 0.56 -2.67 -4.95
C ILE A 108 -0.67 -3.07 -5.77
N ILE A 109 -0.59 -2.89 -7.09
CA ILE A 109 -1.64 -3.27 -8.04
C ILE A 109 -1.05 -4.14 -9.15
N SER A 110 -1.94 -4.83 -9.88
CA SER A 110 -1.57 -5.64 -11.04
C SER A 110 -2.60 -5.42 -12.13
N GLY A 111 -2.17 -5.54 -13.39
CA GLY A 111 -3.06 -5.48 -14.54
C GLY A 111 -3.85 -6.78 -14.73
N ILE A 112 -4.64 -6.82 -15.81
CA ILE A 112 -5.49 -7.96 -16.17
C ILE A 112 -4.78 -8.97 -17.11
N GLY A 113 -3.54 -8.70 -17.51
CA GLY A 113 -2.80 -9.48 -18.51
C GLY A 113 -2.48 -8.65 -19.75
N ASP A 114 -1.64 -9.18 -20.66
CA ASP A 114 -1.33 -8.59 -21.97
C ASP A 114 -0.89 -7.10 -21.94
N ASN A 115 -0.17 -6.69 -20.88
CA ASN A 115 0.21 -5.31 -20.61
C ASN A 115 -0.98 -4.33 -20.49
N MET A 116 -2.15 -4.81 -20.05
CA MET A 116 -3.34 -3.99 -19.83
C MET A 116 -3.67 -3.85 -18.34
N PHE A 117 -4.09 -2.65 -17.93
CA PHE A 117 -4.56 -2.37 -16.57
C PHE A 117 -6.09 -2.45 -16.44
N ALA A 118 -6.82 -2.04 -17.46
CA ALA A 118 -8.27 -1.81 -17.49
C ALA A 118 -8.73 -0.73 -16.50
N GLY A 119 -8.17 0.48 -16.61
CA GLY A 119 -8.42 1.59 -15.67
C GLY A 119 -9.87 2.09 -15.60
N GLU A 120 -10.65 1.92 -16.67
CA GLU A 120 -12.08 2.31 -16.71
C GLU A 120 -13.02 1.22 -16.14
N ARG A 121 -12.49 0.06 -15.74
CA ARG A 121 -13.29 -1.03 -15.18
C ARG A 121 -13.68 -0.72 -13.75
N ALA A 122 -14.95 -0.98 -13.41
CA ALA A 122 -15.40 -0.94 -12.03
C ALA A 122 -14.61 -1.94 -11.17
N ILE A 123 -14.11 -1.46 -10.04
CA ILE A 123 -13.37 -2.26 -9.07
C ILE A 123 -14.32 -2.85 -8.01
N THR A 124 -14.10 -4.11 -7.68
CA THR A 124 -14.88 -4.81 -6.66
C THR A 124 -14.39 -4.47 -5.25
N ARG A 125 -15.24 -4.68 -4.25
CA ARG A 125 -14.89 -4.47 -2.84
C ARG A 125 -13.74 -5.37 -2.39
N ALA A 126 -13.67 -6.61 -2.87
CA ALA A 126 -12.56 -7.52 -2.59
C ALA A 126 -11.23 -7.03 -3.20
N GLU A 127 -11.25 -6.57 -4.45
CA GLU A 127 -10.07 -5.99 -5.10
C GLU A 127 -9.58 -4.76 -4.36
N PHE A 128 -10.47 -3.83 -4.00
CA PHE A 128 -10.08 -2.63 -3.29
C PHE A 128 -9.52 -2.92 -1.89
N ALA A 129 -10.12 -3.86 -1.15
CA ALA A 129 -9.60 -4.31 0.14
C ALA A 129 -8.19 -4.91 0.01
N ALA A 130 -7.96 -5.73 -1.01
CA ALA A 130 -6.64 -6.31 -1.27
C ALA A 130 -5.59 -5.25 -1.62
N ILE A 131 -5.96 -4.24 -2.41
CA ILE A 131 -5.07 -3.11 -2.73
C ILE A 131 -4.66 -2.37 -1.47
N ILE A 132 -5.60 -2.03 -0.57
CA ILE A 132 -5.25 -1.30 0.67
C ILE A 132 -4.35 -2.13 1.57
N VAL A 133 -4.69 -3.41 1.79
CA VAL A 133 -3.87 -4.31 2.62
C VAL A 133 -2.45 -4.41 2.07
N ARG A 134 -2.30 -4.51 0.74
CA ARG A 134 -1.01 -4.55 0.07
C ARG A 134 -0.28 -3.21 0.15
N ALA A 135 -0.97 -2.09 -0.05
CA ALA A 135 -0.41 -0.74 0.03
C ALA A 135 0.15 -0.42 1.42
N LEU A 136 -0.44 -0.99 2.47
CA LEU A 136 0.05 -0.88 3.86
C LEU A 136 1.17 -1.89 4.18
N GLY A 137 1.52 -2.76 3.23
CA GLY A 137 2.48 -3.85 3.43
C GLY A 137 2.05 -4.83 4.51
N LEU A 138 0.75 -5.04 4.70
CA LEU A 138 0.23 -6.00 5.67
C LEU A 138 0.24 -7.42 5.08
N PRO A 139 0.53 -8.46 5.88
CA PRO A 139 0.40 -9.84 5.42
C PRO A 139 -1.08 -10.17 5.16
N ALA A 140 -1.35 -10.83 4.04
CA ALA A 140 -2.69 -11.27 3.64
C ALA A 140 -2.99 -12.67 4.20
N ASP A 141 -2.84 -12.85 5.51
CA ASP A 141 -2.97 -14.12 6.23
C ASP A 141 -4.12 -14.12 7.25
N GLY A 142 -4.95 -13.07 7.26
CA GLY A 142 -6.05 -12.93 8.19
C GLY A 142 -7.19 -13.90 7.93
N THR A 143 -7.91 -14.27 8.99
CA THR A 143 -9.13 -15.07 8.90
C THR A 143 -10.34 -14.16 8.65
N ALA A 144 -11.04 -14.35 7.54
CA ALA A 144 -12.25 -13.58 7.26
C ALA A 144 -13.39 -13.94 8.23
N ALA A 145 -14.10 -12.91 8.73
CA ALA A 145 -15.23 -13.08 9.65
C ALA A 145 -16.59 -13.23 8.96
N PHE A 146 -16.61 -13.12 7.62
CA PHE A 146 -17.81 -13.02 6.80
C PHE A 146 -18.22 -14.36 6.21
N THR A 147 -19.52 -14.60 6.09
CA THR A 147 -20.07 -15.91 5.64
C THR A 147 -19.98 -16.13 4.14
N ASP A 148 -19.89 -15.05 3.36
CA ASP A 148 -19.79 -15.04 1.91
C ASP A 148 -18.33 -14.91 1.41
N VAL A 149 -17.35 -14.96 2.31
CA VAL A 149 -15.92 -14.94 1.99
C VAL A 149 -15.36 -16.34 2.22
N VAL A 150 -15.32 -17.13 1.14
CA VAL A 150 -14.88 -18.53 1.17
C VAL A 150 -13.37 -18.67 1.38
N SER A 151 -12.95 -19.66 2.17
CA SER A 151 -11.55 -19.84 2.59
C SER A 151 -10.54 -20.09 1.48
N ASN A 152 -10.99 -20.52 0.30
CA ASN A 152 -10.17 -20.75 -0.87
C ASN A 152 -10.15 -19.56 -1.86
N ALA A 153 -10.86 -18.48 -1.58
CA ALA A 153 -10.82 -17.28 -2.42
C ALA A 153 -9.46 -16.58 -2.31
N TRP A 154 -8.96 -16.07 -3.43
CA TRP A 154 -7.69 -15.33 -3.48
C TRP A 154 -7.68 -14.09 -2.57
N TYR A 155 -8.86 -13.50 -2.33
CA TYR A 155 -9.04 -12.34 -1.45
C TYR A 155 -9.29 -12.69 0.01
N TYR A 156 -9.42 -13.97 0.37
CA TYR A 156 -9.80 -14.40 1.73
C TYR A 156 -8.89 -13.79 2.80
N GLY A 157 -7.57 -13.98 2.63
CA GLY A 157 -6.57 -13.50 3.56
C GLY A 157 -6.51 -11.98 3.64
N ALA A 158 -6.64 -11.30 2.50
CA ALA A 158 -6.67 -9.84 2.45
C ALA A 158 -7.91 -9.26 3.16
N VAL A 159 -9.10 -9.80 2.89
CA VAL A 159 -10.33 -9.37 3.56
C VAL A 159 -10.26 -9.65 5.06
N GLY A 160 -9.74 -10.81 5.47
CA GLY A 160 -9.51 -11.14 6.88
C GLY A 160 -8.55 -10.19 7.57
N THR A 161 -7.42 -9.87 6.93
CA THR A 161 -6.46 -8.88 7.44
C THR A 161 -7.11 -7.50 7.52
N GLY A 162 -7.80 -7.07 6.47
CA GLY A 162 -8.52 -5.80 6.44
C GLY A 162 -9.55 -5.68 7.56
N PHE A 163 -10.27 -6.75 7.87
CA PHE A 163 -11.22 -6.78 8.99
C PHE A 163 -10.50 -6.72 10.34
N LYS A 164 -9.42 -7.49 10.53
CA LYS A 164 -8.61 -7.50 11.75
C LYS A 164 -8.04 -6.12 12.11
N TYR A 165 -7.58 -5.38 11.11
CA TYR A 165 -7.03 -4.03 11.29
C TYR A 165 -8.10 -2.93 11.24
N GLY A 166 -9.39 -3.29 11.14
CA GLY A 166 -10.49 -2.33 11.12
C GLY A 166 -10.57 -1.47 9.86
N ILE A 167 -9.87 -1.87 8.79
CA ILE A 167 -9.91 -1.21 7.47
C ILE A 167 -11.24 -1.53 6.78
N VAL A 168 -11.62 -2.80 6.83
CA VAL A 168 -12.79 -3.34 6.12
C VAL A 168 -13.93 -3.63 7.10
N GLY A 169 -15.16 -3.32 6.68
CA GLY A 169 -16.38 -3.68 7.40
C GLY A 169 -17.37 -4.42 6.50
N GLY A 170 -18.27 -5.18 7.12
CA GLY A 170 -19.38 -5.83 6.41
C GLY A 170 -20.55 -4.88 6.14
N LYS A 171 -21.48 -5.30 5.29
CA LYS A 171 -22.74 -4.59 4.99
C LYS A 171 -23.87 -4.90 5.98
N GLY A 172 -23.62 -5.76 6.97
CA GLY A 172 -24.65 -6.31 7.87
C GLY A 172 -24.64 -7.83 7.81
N ASP A 173 -25.22 -8.50 8.81
CA ASP A 173 -25.44 -9.95 8.83
C ASP A 173 -24.22 -10.82 8.48
N ARG A 174 -23.01 -10.34 8.82
CA ARG A 174 -21.73 -11.00 8.49
C ARG A 174 -21.50 -11.17 6.97
N ILE A 175 -22.07 -10.29 6.15
CA ILE A 175 -21.88 -10.23 4.70
C ILE A 175 -20.84 -9.18 4.34
N PHE A 176 -19.85 -9.57 3.53
CA PHE A 176 -18.86 -8.66 2.96
C PHE A 176 -19.16 -8.25 1.52
N ASP A 177 -19.90 -9.02 0.75
CA ASP A 177 -20.24 -8.80 -0.66
C ASP A 177 -19.00 -8.52 -1.53
N PRO A 178 -18.09 -9.52 -1.67
CA PRO A 178 -16.78 -9.34 -2.29
C PRO A 178 -16.85 -8.99 -3.78
N SER A 179 -17.89 -9.45 -4.49
CA SER A 179 -18.09 -9.25 -5.92
C SER A 179 -18.80 -7.95 -6.29
N ALA A 180 -19.41 -7.25 -5.32
CA ALA A 180 -20.03 -5.98 -5.60
C ALA A 180 -18.99 -4.93 -5.97
N ASN A 181 -19.36 -4.06 -6.90
CA ASN A 181 -18.61 -2.84 -7.18
C ASN A 181 -18.61 -1.96 -5.94
N ILE A 182 -17.43 -1.44 -5.59
CA ILE A 182 -17.31 -0.53 -4.46
C ILE A 182 -17.87 0.85 -4.82
N THR A 183 -18.63 1.45 -3.91
CA THR A 183 -19.04 2.85 -4.09
C THR A 183 -17.93 3.82 -3.68
N ARG A 184 -18.01 5.08 -4.09
CA ARG A 184 -17.02 6.10 -3.71
C ARG A 184 -16.98 6.30 -2.19
N GLU A 185 -18.14 6.25 -1.56
CA GLU A 185 -18.31 6.39 -0.12
C GLU A 185 -17.64 5.22 0.62
N GLU A 186 -17.89 3.98 0.17
CA GLU A 186 -17.26 2.79 0.75
C GLU A 186 -15.73 2.83 0.59
N ALA A 187 -15.24 3.23 -0.59
CA ALA A 187 -13.82 3.35 -0.85
C ALA A 187 -13.15 4.38 0.08
N MET A 188 -13.75 5.57 0.22
CA MET A 188 -13.24 6.63 1.09
C MET A 188 -13.25 6.22 2.56
N VAL A 189 -14.27 5.49 3.01
CA VAL A 189 -14.31 4.95 4.38
C VAL A 189 -13.14 4.00 4.64
N MET A 190 -12.83 3.09 3.71
CA MET A 190 -11.69 2.17 3.87
C MET A 190 -10.36 2.92 3.87
N VAL A 191 -10.19 3.93 2.99
CA VAL A 191 -9.00 4.79 2.95
C VAL A 191 -8.83 5.59 4.23
N ALA A 192 -9.90 6.20 4.75
CA ALA A 192 -9.85 6.95 6.01
C ALA A 192 -9.45 6.05 7.20
N ARG A 193 -9.97 4.81 7.26
CA ARG A 193 -9.58 3.84 8.29
C ARG A 193 -8.11 3.43 8.16
N ALA A 194 -7.62 3.22 6.94
CA ALA A 194 -6.22 2.95 6.67
C ALA A 194 -5.31 4.14 7.07
N ALA A 195 -5.70 5.36 6.73
CA ALA A 195 -4.98 6.58 7.11
C ALA A 195 -4.88 6.73 8.64
N LYS A 196 -5.97 6.46 9.36
CA LYS A 196 -6.00 6.45 10.82
C LYS A 196 -5.07 5.40 11.41
N LEU A 197 -5.00 4.20 10.81
CA LEU A 197 -4.05 3.16 11.22
C LEU A 197 -2.59 3.60 11.06
N CYS A 198 -2.30 4.39 10.03
CA CYS A 198 -1.00 5.00 9.80
C CYS A 198 -0.69 6.19 10.73
N GLY A 199 -1.59 6.54 11.65
CA GLY A 199 -1.42 7.66 12.59
C GLY A 199 -1.71 9.03 11.99
N MET A 200 -2.39 9.11 10.85
CA MET A 200 -2.87 10.39 10.30
C MET A 200 -4.07 10.87 11.11
N ASP A 201 -4.15 12.19 11.34
CA ASP A 201 -5.35 12.78 11.89
C ASP A 201 -6.44 12.79 10.82
N THR A 202 -7.43 11.93 11.00
CA THR A 202 -8.61 11.84 10.14
C THR A 202 -9.82 12.52 10.78
N THR A 203 -9.61 13.27 11.87
CA THR A 203 -10.67 14.04 12.53
C THR A 203 -10.98 15.24 11.68
N ILE A 204 -12.15 15.24 11.05
CA ILE A 204 -12.65 16.42 10.36
C ILE A 204 -13.24 17.31 11.46
N ASP A 205 -12.61 18.46 11.74
CA ASP A 205 -13.26 19.48 12.54
C ASP A 205 -14.51 19.93 11.78
N SER A 206 -15.68 19.80 12.40
CA SER A 206 -16.96 20.28 11.90
C SER A 206 -16.94 21.74 11.41
N ARG A 207 -15.96 22.55 11.85
CA ARG A 207 -15.72 23.92 11.38
C ARG A 207 -15.03 24.03 10.02
N GLU A 208 -14.29 23.00 9.61
CA GLU A 208 -13.64 22.87 8.30
C GLU A 208 -14.51 22.12 7.28
N MET A 209 -15.72 21.69 7.66
CA MET A 209 -16.78 21.24 6.74
C MET A 209 -17.39 22.42 5.96
N GLY A 210 -16.55 23.31 5.47
CA GLY A 210 -16.91 24.39 4.55
C GLY A 210 -17.30 23.83 3.19
N LEU A 211 -18.44 23.14 3.11
CA LEU A 211 -19.12 22.84 1.84
C LEU A 211 -19.52 24.12 1.09
N TYR A 212 -19.47 25.27 1.78
CA TYR A 212 -19.77 26.61 1.26
C TYR A 212 -18.90 27.07 0.07
N GLY A 213 -17.86 26.32 -0.30
CA GLY A 213 -17.01 26.61 -1.46
C GLY A 213 -17.32 25.81 -2.73
N PHE A 214 -18.21 24.80 -2.68
CA PHE A 214 -18.45 23.89 -3.81
C PHE A 214 -19.89 24.02 -4.31
N GLU A 215 -20.07 24.39 -5.58
CA GLU A 215 -21.38 24.63 -6.20
C GLU A 215 -22.27 23.37 -6.25
N ASP A 216 -21.69 22.18 -6.23
CA ASP A 216 -22.37 20.89 -6.30
C ASP A 216 -22.67 20.27 -4.94
N ALA A 217 -22.41 21.00 -3.85
CA ALA A 217 -22.65 20.60 -2.46
C ALA A 217 -24.09 20.10 -2.20
N SER A 218 -25.08 20.59 -2.93
CA SER A 218 -26.48 20.17 -2.82
C SER A 218 -26.82 18.86 -3.55
N GLY A 219 -25.88 18.31 -4.34
CA GLY A 219 -26.07 17.08 -5.12
C GLY A 219 -25.65 15.79 -4.41
N ILE A 220 -25.12 15.89 -3.19
CA ILE A 220 -24.61 14.74 -2.43
C ILE A 220 -25.73 14.19 -1.54
N SER A 221 -26.09 12.91 -1.71
CA SER A 221 -27.13 12.26 -0.90
C SER A 221 -26.71 12.23 0.57
N SER A 222 -27.63 12.63 1.44
CA SER A 222 -27.55 12.43 2.90
C SER A 222 -27.57 10.96 3.28
#